data_AF-A0A968WNN5-F1
#
_entry.id   AF-A0A968WNN5-F1
#
_cell.length_a   1.000
_cell.length_b   1.000
_cell.length_c   1.000
_cell.angle_alpha   90.00
_cell.angle_beta   90.00
_cell.angle_gamma   90.00
#
_symmetry.space_group_name_H-M   'P 1'
#
loop_
_entity.id
_entity.type
_entity.pdbx_description
1 polymer ?
#
loop_
_entity_poly.entity_id
_entity_poly.type
_entity_poly.pdbx_seq_one_letter_code
_entity_poly.pdbx_strand_id
1 'polypeptide(L)'
;MGLVDGVRQRIETGALKADPGQLRVVEALGSLSEALKPAGGNGFLARLAGRKNGAPRGLYIHGPVGRGKTMLMDLFFEAAPAAPKKRIHFHGFMQEVHARLHAARRTSSDAIAPVAAAIANEAKLLCLDEMQVTDIADAMIVGRLFEAMLAAGTVIVTTSNLPPSELYRDGLNRQLFLPFVRLIERRLDVIALDGMTDYRLGRIKAHETFLTPLTAANAARLQDLWERLTDGKKGEPAILDVLGRKLVVPEAAHGCARFSFAELIEAPLGPPDYLAIARNYSTLFVTGIPAIKANQRNEAKRFVLLIDTLYDAGTRLAATSAKEPEAIHGGGPHKFEFARTASRLREMQSASWWGKKIVET
;
A
#
# COMPACT_ATOMS: atom_id res chain seq x y z
N MET A 1 16.97 -23.26 7.33
CA MET A 1 15.56 -23.63 7.09
C MET A 1 15.08 -22.84 5.90
N GLY A 2 14.54 -23.48 4.85
CA GLY A 2 14.12 -22.76 3.64
C GLY A 2 12.94 -21.82 3.91
N LEU A 3 12.76 -20.79 3.07
CA LEU A 3 11.61 -19.86 3.15
C LEU A 3 10.28 -20.61 3.22
N VAL A 4 10.14 -21.64 2.38
CA VAL A 4 8.94 -22.48 2.29
C VAL A 4 8.71 -23.27 3.58
N ASP A 5 9.77 -23.83 4.16
CA ASP A 5 9.71 -24.58 5.42
C ASP A 5 9.36 -23.66 6.60
N GLY A 6 9.90 -22.44 6.60
CA GLY A 6 9.59 -21.40 7.60
C GLY A 6 8.12 -20.97 7.59
N VAL A 7 7.53 -20.80 6.40
CA VAL A 7 6.10 -20.50 6.28
C VAL A 7 5.25 -21.71 6.66
N ARG A 8 5.60 -22.92 6.18
CA ARG A 8 4.88 -24.15 6.51
C ARG A 8 4.87 -24.44 8.00
N GLN A 9 6.00 -24.27 8.68
CA GLN A 9 6.08 -24.43 10.13
C GLN A 9 5.20 -23.41 10.86
N ARG A 10 5.15 -22.15 10.40
CA ARG A 10 4.26 -21.13 10.98
C ARG A 10 2.78 -21.43 10.71
N ILE A 11 2.46 -22.10 9.61
CA ILE A 11 1.10 -22.60 9.34
C ILE A 11 0.76 -23.77 10.28
N GLU A 12 1.69 -24.71 10.46
CA GLU A 12 1.53 -25.89 11.33
C GLU A 12 1.40 -25.51 12.81
N THR A 13 2.12 -24.48 13.27
CA THR A 13 2.00 -23.97 14.65
C THR A 13 0.75 -23.10 14.87
N GLY A 14 -0.05 -22.87 13.82
CA GLY A 14 -1.24 -22.01 13.87
C GLY A 14 -0.92 -20.50 13.94
N ALA A 15 0.35 -20.11 13.84
CA ALA A 15 0.78 -18.71 13.78
C ALA A 15 0.42 -18.03 12.45
N LEU A 16 0.24 -18.82 11.39
CA LEU A 16 -0.27 -18.39 10.08
C LEU A 16 -1.42 -19.32 9.67
N LYS A 17 -2.39 -18.80 8.92
CA LYS A 17 -3.47 -19.60 8.35
C LYS A 17 -3.12 -19.96 6.90
N ALA A 18 -3.39 -21.20 6.50
CA ALA A 18 -3.14 -21.64 5.13
C ALA A 18 -3.99 -20.83 4.13
N ASP A 19 -3.32 -20.13 3.21
CA ASP A 19 -3.92 -19.36 2.12
C ASP A 19 -3.31 -19.80 0.78
N PRO A 20 -4.11 -20.35 -0.16
CA PRO A 20 -3.60 -20.81 -1.44
C PRO A 20 -2.89 -19.71 -2.25
N GLY A 21 -3.34 -18.45 -2.11
CA GLY A 21 -2.69 -17.30 -2.74
C GLY A 21 -1.32 -17.03 -2.15
N GLN A 22 -1.18 -17.07 -0.82
CA GLN A 22 0.11 -16.89 -0.15
C GLN A 22 1.07 -18.04 -0.48
N LEU A 23 0.59 -19.29 -0.53
CA LEU A 23 1.43 -20.44 -0.87
C LEU A 23 2.08 -20.30 -2.25
N ARG A 24 1.32 -19.86 -3.27
CA ARG A 24 1.88 -19.59 -4.61
C ARG A 24 2.99 -18.53 -4.59
N VAL A 25 2.79 -17.45 -3.82
CA VAL A 25 3.80 -16.41 -3.68
C VAL A 25 5.04 -16.93 -2.93
N VAL A 26 4.84 -17.76 -1.90
CA VAL A 26 5.93 -18.39 -1.12
C VAL A 26 6.75 -19.35 -1.97
N GLU A 27 6.11 -20.13 -2.84
CA GLU A 27 6.79 -21.03 -3.78
C GLU A 27 7.62 -20.24 -4.81
N ALA A 28 7.08 -19.14 -5.34
CA ALA A 28 7.80 -18.27 -6.25
C ALA A 28 8.99 -17.58 -5.58
N LEU A 29 8.79 -17.03 -4.37
CA LEU A 29 9.87 -16.43 -3.57
C LEU A 29 10.92 -17.46 -3.17
N GLY A 30 10.52 -18.69 -2.87
CA GLY A 30 11.42 -19.81 -2.58
C GLY A 30 12.27 -20.18 -3.79
N SER A 31 11.64 -20.30 -4.96
CA SER A 31 12.32 -20.57 -6.23
C SER A 31 13.32 -19.45 -6.58
N LEU A 32 12.93 -18.20 -6.37
CA LEU A 32 13.83 -17.06 -6.54
C LEU A 32 15.00 -17.09 -5.54
N SER A 33 14.73 -17.41 -4.27
CA SER A 33 15.77 -17.52 -3.24
C SER A 33 16.82 -18.58 -3.60
N GLU A 34 16.39 -19.73 -4.13
CA GLU A 34 17.31 -20.76 -4.64
C GLU A 34 18.12 -20.27 -5.84
N ALA A 35 17.49 -19.58 -6.79
CA ALA A 35 18.17 -19.01 -7.96
C ALA A 35 19.16 -17.89 -7.60
N LEU A 36 19.02 -17.28 -6.42
CA LEU A 36 19.92 -16.25 -5.89
C LEU A 36 21.14 -16.82 -5.17
N LYS A 37 21.22 -18.13 -4.93
CA LYS A 37 22.39 -18.74 -4.27
C LYS A 37 23.65 -18.53 -5.12
N PRO A 38 24.80 -18.19 -4.51
CA PRO A 38 26.07 -18.18 -5.21
C PRO A 38 26.31 -19.55 -5.83
N ALA A 39 26.77 -19.61 -7.08
CA ALA A 39 27.15 -20.87 -7.70
C ALA A 39 28.32 -21.49 -6.91
N GLY A 40 28.03 -22.51 -6.10
CA GLY A 40 29.04 -23.29 -5.40
C GLY A 40 29.81 -24.14 -6.40
N GLY A 41 31.05 -23.76 -6.71
CA GLY A 41 31.96 -24.59 -7.49
C GLY A 41 33.11 -23.84 -8.14
N ASN A 42 34.31 -23.91 -7.53
CA ASN A 42 35.60 -23.55 -8.13
C ASN A 42 36.00 -24.57 -9.22
N GLY A 43 35.24 -24.66 -10.30
CA GLY A 43 35.48 -25.62 -11.37
C GLY A 43 35.41 -24.99 -12.75
N PHE A 44 36.51 -25.09 -13.50
CA PHE A 44 36.61 -24.75 -14.93
C PHE A 44 35.44 -25.34 -15.77
N LEU A 45 34.84 -26.44 -15.31
CA LEU A 45 33.69 -27.14 -15.92
C LEU A 45 32.33 -26.42 -15.76
N ALA A 46 32.11 -25.61 -14.72
CA ALA A 46 30.87 -24.83 -14.57
C ALA A 46 30.76 -23.69 -15.62
N ARG A 47 31.88 -23.37 -16.27
CA ARG A 47 31.95 -22.40 -17.37
C ARG A 47 31.57 -23.03 -18.72
N LEU A 48 31.59 -24.36 -18.83
CA LEU A 48 31.34 -25.14 -20.04
C LEU A 48 29.93 -25.75 -20.09
N ALA A 49 29.30 -25.98 -18.93
CA ALA A 49 27.88 -26.29 -18.84
C ALA A 49 27.08 -24.99 -18.99
N GLY A 50 26.70 -24.69 -20.23
CA GLY A 50 26.04 -23.45 -20.65
C GLY A 50 25.02 -22.91 -19.63
N ARG A 51 25.44 -21.90 -18.87
CA ARG A 51 24.52 -20.97 -18.20
C ARG A 51 23.60 -20.42 -19.27
N LYS A 52 22.29 -20.67 -19.17
CA LYS A 52 21.31 -19.77 -19.78
C LYS A 52 21.51 -18.41 -19.11
N ASN A 53 22.24 -17.55 -19.82
CA ASN A 53 22.78 -16.28 -19.36
C ASN A 53 21.67 -15.30 -18.98
N GLY A 54 21.58 -14.95 -17.69
CA GLY A 54 20.77 -13.85 -17.17
C GLY A 54 20.64 -13.92 -15.65
N ALA A 55 20.59 -12.77 -14.97
CA ALA A 55 20.11 -12.70 -13.59
C ALA A 55 18.67 -13.27 -13.52
N PRO A 56 18.28 -13.96 -12.43
CA PRO A 56 16.93 -14.50 -12.33
C PRO A 56 15.88 -13.38 -12.43
N ARG A 57 14.70 -13.72 -12.96
CA ARG A 57 13.57 -12.77 -12.97
C ARG A 57 13.19 -12.46 -11.53
N GLY A 58 12.95 -11.19 -11.27
CA GLY A 58 12.41 -10.75 -10.00
C GLY A 58 10.90 -10.97 -9.91
N LEU A 59 10.27 -10.47 -8.84
CA LEU A 59 8.85 -10.68 -8.58
C LEU A 59 8.11 -9.36 -8.38
N TYR A 60 6.92 -9.25 -8.96
CA TYR A 60 5.96 -8.18 -8.68
C TYR A 60 4.74 -8.80 -8.00
N ILE A 61 4.64 -8.62 -6.69
CA ILE A 61 3.57 -9.19 -5.87
C ILE A 61 2.52 -8.10 -5.65
N HIS A 62 1.32 -8.29 -6.16
CA HIS A 62 0.24 -7.33 -5.96
C HIS A 62 -1.00 -7.95 -5.34
N GLY A 63 -1.84 -7.10 -4.79
CA GLY A 63 -3.12 -7.49 -4.22
C GLY A 63 -3.57 -6.46 -3.21
N PRO A 64 -4.82 -6.52 -2.75
CA PRO A 64 -5.32 -5.56 -1.77
C PRO A 64 -4.45 -5.45 -0.52
N VAL A 65 -4.66 -4.39 0.25
CA VAL A 65 -4.01 -4.22 1.55
C VAL A 65 -4.25 -5.44 2.46
N GLY A 66 -3.32 -5.71 3.37
CA GLY A 66 -3.55 -6.69 4.44
C GLY A 66 -3.67 -8.16 4.03
N ARG A 67 -3.37 -8.45 2.77
CA ARG A 67 -3.19 -9.83 2.28
C ARG A 67 -1.87 -10.48 2.75
N GLY A 68 -1.05 -9.78 3.52
CA GLY A 68 0.23 -10.29 4.03
C GLY A 68 1.43 -10.07 3.12
N LYS A 69 1.36 -9.17 2.12
CA LYS A 69 2.47 -8.87 1.21
C LYS A 69 3.76 -8.47 1.94
N THR A 70 3.66 -7.57 2.93
CA THR A 70 4.80 -7.13 3.74
C THR A 70 5.41 -8.28 4.52
N MET A 71 4.58 -9.11 5.15
CA MET A 71 5.04 -10.31 5.88
C MET A 71 5.75 -11.32 4.97
N LEU A 72 5.23 -11.56 3.76
CA LEU A 72 5.90 -12.40 2.76
C LEU A 72 7.24 -11.80 2.30
N MET A 73 7.29 -10.47 2.15
CA MET A 73 8.52 -9.75 1.85
C MET A 73 9.53 -9.82 3.00
N ASP A 74 9.09 -9.70 4.26
CA ASP A 74 9.92 -9.84 5.46
C ASP A 74 10.62 -11.20 5.46
N LEU A 75 9.82 -12.27 5.37
CA LEU A 75 10.31 -13.65 5.39
C LEU A 75 11.29 -13.92 4.24
N PHE A 76 10.97 -13.46 3.03
CA PHE A 76 11.86 -13.60 1.89
C PHE A 76 13.16 -12.82 2.08
N PHE A 77 13.07 -11.55 2.48
CA PHE A 77 14.25 -10.71 2.64
C PHE A 77 15.20 -11.27 3.69
N GLU A 78 14.68 -11.78 4.81
CA GLU A 78 15.49 -12.45 5.83
C GLU A 78 16.17 -13.72 5.28
N ALA A 79 15.40 -14.59 4.61
CA ALA A 79 15.88 -15.89 4.13
C ALA A 79 16.75 -15.82 2.85
N ALA A 80 16.68 -14.73 2.08
CA ALA A 80 17.35 -14.64 0.78
C ALA A 80 18.89 -14.68 0.94
N PRO A 81 19.59 -15.56 0.20
CA PRO A 81 21.05 -15.74 0.30
C PRO A 81 21.86 -14.66 -0.44
N ALA A 82 21.17 -13.77 -1.18
CA ALA A 82 21.82 -12.71 -1.94
C ALA A 82 22.49 -11.67 -1.02
N ALA A 83 23.73 -11.31 -1.35
CA ALA A 83 24.43 -10.20 -0.75
C ALA A 83 25.22 -9.42 -1.83
N PRO A 84 25.24 -8.08 -1.77
CA PRO A 84 24.47 -7.24 -0.86
C PRO A 84 22.98 -7.18 -1.22
N LYS A 85 22.11 -7.03 -0.21
CA LYS A 85 20.65 -6.90 -0.37
C LYS A 85 20.15 -5.67 0.38
N LYS A 86 19.18 -4.93 -0.22
CA LYS A 86 18.56 -3.75 0.38
C LYS A 86 17.04 -3.89 0.35
N ARG A 87 16.40 -3.45 1.42
CA ARG A 87 14.95 -3.31 1.50
C ARG A 87 14.56 -1.91 1.92
N ILE A 88 13.58 -1.34 1.24
CA ILE A 88 13.15 0.05 1.45
C ILE A 88 11.73 0.26 0.89
N HIS A 89 10.96 1.18 1.47
CA HIS A 89 9.68 1.62 0.89
C HIS A 89 9.92 2.39 -0.42
N PHE A 90 9.04 2.22 -1.41
CA PHE A 90 9.22 2.80 -2.74
C PHE A 90 9.42 4.33 -2.74
N HIS A 91 8.65 5.07 -1.92
CA HIS A 91 8.81 6.51 -1.82
C HIS A 91 10.19 6.92 -1.28
N GLY A 92 10.66 6.27 -0.21
CA GLY A 92 11.99 6.52 0.34
C GLY A 92 13.11 6.17 -0.66
N PHE A 93 12.92 5.11 -1.44
CA PHE A 93 13.82 4.78 -2.54
C PHE A 93 13.88 5.89 -3.60
N MET A 94 12.73 6.42 -4.02
CA MET A 94 12.70 7.51 -5.00
C MET A 94 13.33 8.79 -4.46
N GLN A 95 13.15 9.11 -3.18
CA GLN A 95 13.84 10.24 -2.54
C GLN A 95 15.38 10.09 -2.59
N GLU A 96 15.92 8.90 -2.25
CA GLU A 96 17.35 8.62 -2.38
C GLU A 96 17.83 8.76 -3.83
N VAL A 97 17.06 8.22 -4.78
CA VAL A 97 17.36 8.30 -6.22
C VAL A 97 17.43 9.75 -6.68
N HIS A 98 16.43 10.58 -6.35
CA HIS A 98 16.42 11.99 -6.73
C HIS A 98 17.63 12.74 -6.16
N ALA A 99 17.99 12.52 -4.90
CA ALA A 99 19.18 13.12 -4.29
C ALA A 99 20.46 12.73 -5.04
N ARG A 100 20.62 11.44 -5.38
CA ARG A 100 21.76 10.94 -6.16
C ARG A 100 21.79 11.51 -7.57
N LEU A 101 20.64 11.60 -8.24
CA LEU A 101 20.53 12.19 -9.59
C LEU A 101 20.87 13.68 -9.58
N HIS A 102 20.41 14.44 -8.58
CA HIS A 102 20.77 15.85 -8.43
C HIS A 102 22.28 16.04 -8.25
N ALA A 103 22.94 15.18 -7.48
CA ALA A 103 24.39 15.22 -7.32
C ALA A 103 25.11 14.86 -8.63
N ALA A 104 24.69 13.79 -9.31
CA ALA A 104 25.33 13.29 -10.55
C ALA A 104 25.10 14.21 -11.76
N ARG A 105 23.99 14.96 -11.82
CA ARG A 105 23.71 15.95 -12.87
C ARG A 105 24.70 17.12 -12.89
N ARG A 106 25.49 17.31 -11.82
CA ARG A 106 26.57 18.31 -11.81
C ARG A 106 27.77 17.91 -12.66
N THR A 107 27.92 16.62 -12.97
CA THR A 107 29.11 16.06 -13.64
C THR A 107 28.80 15.26 -14.90
N SER A 108 27.54 14.84 -15.12
CA SER A 108 27.12 14.10 -16.32
C SER A 108 25.73 14.51 -16.80
N SER A 109 25.55 14.54 -18.13
CA SER A 109 24.25 14.76 -18.77
C SER A 109 23.31 13.55 -18.64
N ASP A 110 23.85 12.33 -18.60
CA ASP A 110 23.09 11.12 -18.29
C ASP A 110 23.43 10.61 -16.89
N ALA A 111 22.71 11.15 -15.90
CA ALA A 111 22.87 10.81 -14.49
C ALA A 111 22.24 9.46 -14.10
N ILE A 112 21.35 8.88 -14.91
CA ILE A 112 20.60 7.67 -14.53
C ILE A 112 21.51 6.44 -14.52
N ALA A 113 22.29 6.23 -15.59
CA ALA A 113 23.18 5.08 -15.69
C ALA A 113 24.18 4.96 -14.51
N PRO A 114 24.93 6.01 -14.11
CA PRO A 114 25.85 5.91 -12.98
C PRO A 114 25.11 5.69 -11.64
N VAL A 115 23.94 6.31 -11.43
CA VAL A 115 23.14 6.09 -10.22
C VAL A 115 22.62 4.65 -10.15
N ALA A 116 22.12 4.11 -11.26
CA ALA A 116 21.67 2.72 -11.34
C ALA A 116 22.82 1.74 -11.07
N ALA A 117 24.01 1.99 -11.62
CA ALA A 117 25.20 1.17 -11.39
C ALA A 117 25.64 1.20 -9.92
N ALA A 118 25.61 2.37 -9.27
CA ALA A 118 25.90 2.51 -7.85
C ALA A 118 24.92 1.71 -7.00
N ILE A 119 23.61 1.85 -7.25
CA ILE A 119 22.57 1.07 -6.56
C ILE A 119 22.76 -0.42 -6.80
N ALA A 120 23.09 -0.85 -8.02
CA ALA A 120 23.33 -2.26 -8.34
C ALA A 120 24.57 -2.86 -7.65
N ASN A 121 25.54 -2.03 -7.27
CA ASN A 121 26.68 -2.44 -6.46
C ASN A 121 26.33 -2.53 -4.97
N GLU A 122 25.46 -1.65 -4.49
CA GLU A 122 24.96 -1.65 -3.10
C GLU A 122 23.87 -2.69 -2.85
N ALA A 123 23.14 -3.11 -3.89
CA ALA A 123 22.02 -4.03 -3.80
C ALA A 123 21.93 -4.90 -5.07
N LYS A 124 22.44 -6.14 -4.97
CA LYS A 124 22.20 -7.20 -5.96
C LYS A 124 20.78 -7.73 -5.87
N LEU A 125 20.19 -7.72 -4.68
CA LEU A 125 18.76 -7.89 -4.45
C LEU A 125 18.17 -6.60 -3.88
N LEU A 126 17.21 -6.02 -4.59
CA LEU A 126 16.46 -4.84 -4.15
C LEU A 126 15.01 -5.22 -3.88
N CYS A 127 14.61 -5.15 -2.62
CA CYS A 127 13.24 -5.36 -2.17
C CYS A 127 12.54 -4.01 -1.97
N LEU A 128 11.55 -3.72 -2.80
CA LEU A 128 10.76 -2.49 -2.73
C LEU A 128 9.39 -2.78 -2.13
N ASP A 129 9.08 -2.17 -1.00
CA ASP A 129 7.75 -2.28 -0.40
C ASP A 129 6.82 -1.16 -0.84
N GLU A 130 5.55 -1.50 -0.99
CA GLU A 130 4.44 -0.56 -1.23
C GLU A 130 4.67 0.34 -2.45
N MET A 131 5.06 -0.27 -3.57
CA MET A 131 5.24 0.42 -4.83
C MET A 131 3.93 1.08 -5.29
N GLN A 132 3.95 2.41 -5.29
CA GLN A 132 2.89 3.28 -5.79
C GLN A 132 3.57 4.45 -6.49
N VAL A 133 3.03 4.84 -7.65
CA VAL A 133 3.54 5.99 -8.42
C VAL A 133 2.38 6.95 -8.59
N THR A 134 2.53 8.14 -7.99
CA THR A 134 1.56 9.24 -8.04
C THR A 134 2.18 10.52 -8.59
N ASP A 135 3.48 10.74 -8.37
CA ASP A 135 4.22 11.90 -8.88
C ASP A 135 4.69 11.67 -10.33
N ILE A 136 4.54 12.71 -11.16
CA ILE A 136 5.09 12.74 -12.51
C ILE A 136 6.62 12.66 -12.54
N ALA A 137 7.31 13.27 -11.59
CA ALA A 137 8.77 13.25 -11.51
C ALA A 137 9.28 11.82 -11.35
N ASP A 138 8.63 11.03 -10.50
CA ASP A 138 8.92 9.61 -10.31
C ASP A 138 8.59 8.81 -11.57
N ALA A 139 7.40 9.03 -12.14
CA ALA A 139 6.93 8.36 -13.35
C ALA A 139 7.90 8.54 -14.53
N MET A 140 8.52 9.72 -14.66
CA MET A 140 9.44 10.05 -15.75
C MET A 140 10.82 9.38 -15.62
N ILE A 141 11.24 8.98 -14.42
CA ILE A 141 12.59 8.47 -14.16
C ILE A 141 12.59 6.96 -13.89
N VAL A 142 11.57 6.46 -13.19
CA VAL A 142 11.54 5.08 -12.66
C VAL A 142 11.76 4.03 -13.74
N GLY A 143 11.19 4.22 -14.94
CA GLY A 143 11.33 3.29 -16.05
C GLY A 143 12.78 3.11 -16.50
N ARG A 144 13.47 4.22 -16.78
CA ARG A 144 14.88 4.22 -17.20
C ARG A 144 15.79 3.69 -16.09
N LEU A 145 15.49 4.04 -14.84
CA LEU A 145 16.25 3.57 -13.69
C LEU A 145 16.14 2.05 -13.52
N PHE A 146 14.92 1.50 -13.54
CA PHE A 146 14.70 0.06 -13.41
C PHE A 146 15.35 -0.70 -14.56
N GLU A 147 15.24 -0.20 -15.79
CA GLU A 147 15.88 -0.82 -16.94
C GLU A 147 17.39 -0.89 -16.76
N ALA A 148 18.03 0.20 -16.34
CA ALA A 148 19.46 0.25 -16.07
C ALA A 148 19.89 -0.67 -14.90
N MET A 149 19.13 -0.70 -13.80
CA MET A 149 19.41 -1.60 -12.66
C MET A 149 19.29 -3.08 -13.06
N LEU A 150 18.24 -3.43 -13.81
CA LEU A 150 18.02 -4.79 -14.31
C LEU A 150 19.09 -5.20 -15.34
N ALA A 151 19.62 -4.25 -16.12
CA ALA A 151 20.75 -4.49 -17.02
C ALA A 151 22.07 -4.66 -16.26
N ALA A 152 22.25 -3.94 -15.14
CA ALA A 152 23.38 -4.09 -14.22
C ALA A 152 23.32 -5.35 -13.33
N GLY A 153 22.27 -6.17 -13.48
CA GLY A 153 22.12 -7.45 -12.80
C GLY A 153 21.45 -7.38 -11.42
N THR A 154 20.84 -6.26 -11.06
CA THR A 154 19.99 -6.18 -9.86
C THR A 154 18.72 -7.01 -10.06
N VAL A 155 18.43 -7.87 -9.11
CA VAL A 155 17.15 -8.59 -9.00
C VAL A 155 16.21 -7.75 -8.15
N ILE A 156 15.01 -7.48 -8.66
CA ILE A 156 14.03 -6.62 -7.97
C ILE A 156 12.86 -7.48 -7.50
N VAL A 157 12.51 -7.39 -6.23
CA VAL A 157 11.24 -7.93 -5.70
C VAL A 157 10.44 -6.75 -5.20
N THR A 158 9.18 -6.63 -5.60
CA THR A 158 8.35 -5.47 -5.24
C THR A 158 6.95 -5.88 -4.81
N THR A 159 6.38 -5.18 -3.82
CA THR A 159 4.98 -5.32 -3.41
C THR A 159 4.16 -4.10 -3.83
N SER A 160 2.91 -4.30 -4.28
CA SER A 160 1.98 -3.20 -4.57
C SER A 160 0.54 -3.53 -4.20
N ASN A 161 -0.28 -2.49 -4.00
CA ASN A 161 -1.73 -2.66 -3.86
C ASN A 161 -2.45 -2.76 -5.21
N LEU A 162 -1.77 -2.38 -6.29
CA LEU A 162 -2.31 -2.30 -7.64
C LEU A 162 -1.56 -3.29 -8.55
N PRO A 163 -2.22 -3.89 -9.56
CA PRO A 163 -1.50 -4.56 -10.63
C PRO A 163 -0.68 -3.54 -11.45
N PRO A 164 0.36 -3.97 -12.21
CA PRO A 164 1.21 -3.06 -12.98
C PRO A 164 0.43 -2.15 -13.94
N SER A 165 -0.61 -2.69 -14.58
CA SER A 165 -1.47 -1.96 -15.52
C SER A 165 -2.28 -0.82 -14.90
N GLU A 166 -2.37 -0.78 -13.57
CA GLU A 166 -3.09 0.25 -12.80
C GLU A 166 -2.17 1.28 -12.14
N LEU A 167 -0.87 1.01 -12.08
CA LEU A 167 0.10 2.01 -11.62
C LEU A 167 -0.01 3.28 -12.47
N TYR A 168 -0.15 4.44 -11.83
CA TYR A 168 -0.22 5.76 -12.47
C TYR A 168 -1.41 5.93 -13.46
N ARG A 169 -2.52 5.19 -13.30
CA ARG A 169 -3.65 5.15 -14.25
C ARG A 169 -4.20 6.51 -14.67
N ASP A 170 -4.30 7.44 -13.74
CA ASP A 170 -4.83 8.78 -13.99
C ASP A 170 -3.72 9.85 -13.94
N GLY A 171 -2.47 9.41 -14.03
CA GLY A 171 -1.30 10.29 -14.01
C GLY A 171 -1.14 11.09 -15.29
N LEU A 172 -0.56 12.29 -15.16
CA LEU A 172 -0.32 13.18 -16.28
C LEU A 172 0.69 12.54 -17.26
N ASN A 173 0.40 12.61 -18.56
CA ASN A 173 1.20 11.95 -19.60
C ASN A 173 1.43 10.45 -19.38
N ARG A 174 0.41 9.71 -18.88
CA ARG A 174 0.44 8.25 -18.68
C ARG A 174 1.08 7.45 -19.82
N GLN A 175 0.92 7.86 -21.07
CA GLN A 175 1.55 7.21 -22.23
C GLN A 175 3.08 7.07 -22.09
N LEU A 176 3.75 8.02 -21.43
CA LEU A 176 5.19 7.98 -21.15
C LEU A 176 5.56 6.96 -20.06
N PHE A 177 4.59 6.58 -19.23
CA PHE A 177 4.75 5.60 -18.15
C PHE A 177 4.45 4.16 -18.61
N LEU A 178 3.65 3.96 -19.65
CA LEU A 178 3.34 2.62 -20.19
C LEU A 178 4.58 1.76 -20.56
N PRO A 179 5.71 2.30 -21.06
CA PRO A 179 6.94 1.55 -21.23
C PRO A 179 7.44 0.88 -19.94
N PHE A 180 7.26 1.54 -18.78
CA PHE A 180 7.65 0.97 -17.50
C PHE A 180 6.71 -0.15 -17.06
N VAL A 181 5.40 -0.02 -17.28
CA VAL A 181 4.43 -1.11 -17.06
C VAL A 181 4.85 -2.36 -17.86
N ARG A 182 5.16 -2.17 -19.15
CA ARG A 182 5.64 -3.27 -20.01
C ARG A 182 6.98 -3.84 -19.54
N LEU A 183 7.88 -3.00 -19.00
CA LEU A 183 9.15 -3.46 -18.43
C LEU A 183 8.90 -4.41 -17.25
N ILE A 184 7.98 -4.04 -16.35
CA ILE A 184 7.59 -4.87 -15.21
C ILE A 184 7.06 -6.21 -15.70
N GLU A 185 6.03 -6.21 -16.56
CA GLU A 185 5.38 -7.42 -17.06
C GLU A 185 6.35 -8.34 -17.82
N ARG A 186 7.35 -7.76 -18.51
CA ARG A 186 8.36 -8.50 -19.26
C ARG A 186 9.49 -9.08 -18.39
N ARG A 187 9.92 -8.36 -17.34
CA ARG A 187 11.15 -8.68 -16.59
C ARG A 187 10.90 -9.24 -15.19
N LEU A 188 9.71 -9.02 -14.64
CA LEU A 188 9.29 -9.52 -13.34
C LEU A 188 8.18 -10.54 -13.54
N ASP A 189 8.13 -11.56 -12.69
CA ASP A 189 6.98 -12.45 -12.64
C ASP A 189 5.90 -11.79 -11.78
N VAL A 190 4.75 -11.49 -12.40
CA VAL A 190 3.64 -10.77 -11.78
C VAL A 190 2.73 -11.80 -11.10
N ILE A 191 2.58 -11.71 -9.78
CA ILE A 191 1.78 -12.64 -8.99
C ILE A 191 0.73 -11.87 -8.20
N ALA A 192 -0.52 -12.26 -8.41
CA ALA A 192 -1.67 -11.72 -7.71
C ALA A 192 -1.91 -12.50 -6.40
N LEU A 193 -2.01 -11.76 -5.31
CA LEU A 193 -2.31 -12.24 -3.96
C LEU A 193 -3.80 -12.03 -3.68
N ASP A 194 -4.62 -12.84 -4.35
CA ASP A 194 -6.09 -12.72 -4.41
C ASP A 194 -6.81 -13.54 -3.33
N GLY A 195 -6.19 -13.77 -2.17
CA GLY A 195 -6.85 -14.45 -1.06
C GLY A 195 -8.06 -13.64 -0.56
N MET A 196 -9.16 -14.28 -0.17
CA MET A 196 -10.36 -13.57 0.33
C MET A 196 -10.15 -12.90 1.70
N THR A 197 -9.11 -13.27 2.45
CA THR A 197 -8.90 -12.87 3.86
C THR A 197 -7.86 -11.75 4.01
N ASP A 198 -8.22 -10.62 4.62
CA ASP A 198 -7.26 -9.59 5.04
C ASP A 198 -6.93 -9.92 6.51
N TYR A 199 -5.72 -10.40 6.75
CA TYR A 199 -5.35 -11.04 8.03
C TYR A 199 -5.23 -10.05 9.18
N ARG A 200 -5.01 -8.77 8.87
CA ARG A 200 -5.03 -7.69 9.87
C ARG A 200 -6.43 -7.45 10.42
N LEU A 201 -7.46 -7.80 9.65
CA LEU A 201 -8.85 -7.55 10.04
C LEU A 201 -9.36 -8.51 11.13
N GLY A 202 -8.67 -9.61 11.44
CA GLY A 202 -9.11 -10.56 12.49
C GLY A 202 -10.63 -10.78 12.52
N ARG A 203 -11.25 -10.71 13.70
CA ARG A 203 -12.70 -10.50 13.88
C ARG A 203 -12.97 -9.05 14.32
N ILE A 204 -12.85 -8.06 13.43
CA ILE A 204 -13.28 -6.67 13.72
C ILE A 204 -14.80 -6.64 13.82
N LYS A 205 -15.36 -6.37 15.00
CA LYS A 205 -16.81 -6.26 15.24
C LYS A 205 -17.34 -4.95 14.64
N ALA A 206 -18.55 -5.01 14.07
CA ALA A 206 -19.24 -3.83 13.52
C ALA A 206 -19.30 -2.64 14.50
N HIS A 207 -19.43 -2.92 15.80
CA HIS A 207 -19.45 -1.92 16.87
C HIS A 207 -18.06 -1.35 17.24
N GLU A 208 -17.00 -1.72 16.53
CA GLU A 208 -15.63 -1.21 16.71
C GLU A 208 -15.26 -0.16 15.66
N THR A 209 -16.04 -0.04 14.58
CA THR A 209 -15.68 0.81 13.42
C THR A 209 -16.34 2.19 13.46
N PHE A 210 -17.45 2.36 14.16
CA PHE A 210 -18.06 3.69 14.36
C PHE A 210 -18.41 3.86 15.85
N LEU A 211 -17.62 4.68 16.53
CA LEU A 211 -17.60 4.74 17.99
C LEU A 211 -18.25 6.03 18.49
N THR A 212 -19.35 5.88 19.22
CA THR A 212 -20.11 6.98 19.81
C THR A 212 -20.36 6.71 21.30
N PRO A 213 -20.37 7.73 22.17
CA PRO A 213 -20.05 9.14 21.92
C PRO A 213 -18.54 9.43 21.96
N LEU A 214 -18.13 10.69 21.73
CA LEU A 214 -16.75 11.14 21.88
C LEU A 214 -16.31 11.05 23.35
N THR A 215 -15.59 9.97 23.68
CA THR A 215 -15.05 9.69 25.02
C THR A 215 -13.61 9.21 24.89
N ALA A 216 -12.83 9.34 25.97
CA ALA A 216 -11.47 8.82 26.02
C ALA A 216 -11.43 7.30 25.79
N ALA A 217 -12.42 6.56 26.31
CA ALA A 217 -12.55 5.12 26.09
C ALA A 217 -12.73 4.77 24.60
N ASN A 218 -13.61 5.48 23.89
CA ASN A 218 -13.80 5.26 22.46
C ASN A 218 -12.61 5.72 21.62
N ALA A 219 -11.89 6.77 22.05
CA ALA A 219 -10.63 7.15 21.41
C ALA A 219 -9.56 6.05 21.54
N ALA A 220 -9.42 5.45 22.72
CA ALA A 220 -8.52 4.33 22.95
C ALA A 220 -8.89 3.09 22.12
N ARG A 221 -10.19 2.79 21.98
CA ARG A 221 -10.67 1.70 21.11
C ARG A 221 -10.37 1.94 19.63
N LEU A 222 -10.49 3.18 19.16
CA LEU A 222 -10.09 3.53 17.79
C LEU A 222 -8.57 3.38 17.60
N GLN A 223 -7.79 3.74 18.62
CA GLN A 223 -6.32 3.59 18.62
C GLN A 223 -5.90 2.11 18.59
N ASP A 224 -6.55 1.24 19.35
CA ASP A 224 -6.31 -0.22 19.28
C ASP A 224 -6.59 -0.76 17.88
N LEU A 225 -7.70 -0.34 17.26
CA LEU A 225 -8.01 -0.72 15.89
C LEU A 225 -6.96 -0.21 14.90
N TRP A 226 -6.47 1.02 15.08
CA TRP A 226 -5.37 1.56 14.27
C TRP A 226 -4.13 0.68 14.37
N GLU A 227 -3.66 0.40 15.59
CA GLU A 227 -2.48 -0.42 15.83
C GLU A 227 -2.59 -1.82 15.23
N ARG A 228 -3.77 -2.45 15.32
CA ARG A 228 -4.02 -3.75 14.69
C ARG A 228 -3.98 -3.70 13.16
N LEU A 229 -4.51 -2.64 12.55
CA LEU A 229 -4.53 -2.48 11.09
C LEU A 229 -3.19 -1.99 10.51
N THR A 230 -2.34 -1.41 11.35
CA THR A 230 -1.01 -0.93 10.98
C THR A 230 0.12 -1.81 11.52
N ASP A 231 -0.18 -3.00 12.03
CA ASP A 231 0.80 -3.94 12.61
C ASP A 231 1.72 -3.26 13.66
N GLY A 232 1.15 -2.36 14.46
CA GLY A 232 1.85 -1.58 15.48
C GLY A 232 2.76 -0.47 14.96
N LYS A 233 2.81 -0.24 13.63
CA LYS A 233 3.59 0.88 13.08
C LYS A 233 2.95 2.21 13.43
N LYS A 234 3.82 3.17 13.80
CA LYS A 234 3.46 4.57 13.97
C LYS A 234 3.10 5.17 12.61
N GLY A 235 2.01 5.94 12.56
CA GLY A 235 1.66 6.71 11.37
C GLY A 235 2.71 7.78 11.08
N GLU A 236 3.06 7.94 9.81
CA GLU A 236 3.93 9.02 9.34
C GLU A 236 3.17 9.91 8.36
N PRO A 237 3.49 11.22 8.30
CA PRO A 237 2.90 12.09 7.30
C PRO A 237 3.23 11.61 5.88
N ALA A 238 2.23 11.61 5.02
CA ALA A 238 2.38 11.29 3.59
C ALA A 238 1.83 12.43 2.73
N ILE A 239 2.28 12.50 1.48
CA ILE A 239 1.82 13.50 0.52
C ILE A 239 1.19 12.76 -0.67
N LEU A 240 -0.03 13.14 -1.03
CA LEU A 240 -0.66 12.74 -2.29
C LEU A 240 -0.60 13.91 -3.27
N ASP A 241 -0.11 13.64 -4.48
CA ASP A 241 -0.24 14.58 -5.59
C ASP A 241 -1.61 14.45 -6.25
N VAL A 242 -2.42 15.48 -6.13
CA VAL A 242 -3.78 15.53 -6.66
C VAL A 242 -3.86 16.66 -7.65
N LEU A 243 -3.93 16.39 -8.96
CA LEU A 243 -4.08 17.44 -9.99
C LEU A 243 -3.09 18.62 -9.86
N GLY A 244 -1.85 18.34 -9.46
CA GLY A 244 -0.79 19.36 -9.29
C GLY A 244 -0.77 20.09 -7.94
N ARG A 245 -1.66 19.75 -6.99
CA ARG A 245 -1.54 20.16 -5.57
C ARG A 245 -1.03 19.02 -4.70
N LYS A 246 -0.37 19.38 -3.60
CA LYS A 246 0.08 18.44 -2.55
C LYS A 246 -0.97 18.37 -1.45
N LEU A 247 -1.61 17.22 -1.32
CA LEU A 247 -2.50 16.90 -0.21
C LEU A 247 -1.69 16.23 0.90
N VAL A 248 -1.68 16.82 2.08
CA VAL A 248 -1.01 16.24 3.24
C VAL A 248 -1.95 15.28 3.95
N VAL A 249 -1.47 14.05 4.14
CA VAL A 249 -2.08 13.01 4.96
C VAL A 249 -1.35 13.04 6.30
N PRO A 250 -2.00 13.45 7.41
CA PRO A 250 -1.31 13.63 8.69
C PRO A 250 -0.62 12.37 9.18
N GLU A 251 -1.31 11.23 9.06
CA GLU A 251 -0.78 9.93 9.43
C GLU A 251 -1.23 8.88 8.43
N ALA A 252 -0.25 8.19 7.84
CA ALA A 252 -0.44 7.07 6.94
C ALA A 252 0.42 5.89 7.39
N ALA A 253 -0.15 4.68 7.34
CA ALA A 253 0.59 3.45 7.55
C ALA A 253 -0.17 2.26 6.94
N HIS A 254 0.52 1.39 6.21
CA HIS A 254 -0.02 0.12 5.71
C HIS A 254 -1.36 0.23 4.97
N GLY A 255 -1.53 1.27 4.16
CA GLY A 255 -2.76 1.51 3.41
C GLY A 255 -3.95 1.97 4.27
N CYS A 256 -3.69 2.41 5.50
CA CYS A 256 -4.59 3.21 6.33
C CYS A 256 -4.16 4.67 6.32
N ALA A 257 -5.12 5.58 6.40
CA ALA A 257 -4.87 6.99 6.64
C ALA A 257 -5.71 7.48 7.82
N ARG A 258 -5.18 8.39 8.63
CA ARG A 258 -5.86 8.99 9.78
C ARG A 258 -5.90 10.50 9.64
N PHE A 259 -7.10 11.03 9.85
CA PHE A 259 -7.41 12.45 9.88
C PHE A 259 -8.35 12.76 11.04
N SER A 260 -8.33 13.99 11.52
CA SER A 260 -9.43 14.61 12.25
C SER A 260 -10.54 15.06 11.29
N PHE A 261 -11.75 15.21 11.83
CA PHE A 261 -12.86 15.78 11.06
C PHE A 261 -12.52 17.15 10.47
N ALA A 262 -11.84 18.03 11.23
CA ALA A 262 -11.45 19.35 10.79
C ALA A 262 -10.49 19.30 9.59
N GLU A 263 -9.48 18.42 9.63
CA GLU A 263 -8.52 18.26 8.52
C GLU A 263 -9.17 17.75 7.23
N LEU A 264 -10.28 17.03 7.31
CA LEU A 264 -11.01 16.56 6.11
C LEU A 264 -12.07 17.53 5.61
N ILE A 265 -12.77 18.22 6.52
CA ILE A 265 -14.00 18.94 6.20
C ILE A 265 -13.80 20.46 6.23
N GLU A 266 -12.99 20.98 7.15
CA GLU A 266 -12.74 22.42 7.29
C GLU A 266 -11.59 22.88 6.38
N ALA A 267 -10.65 21.98 6.08
CA ALA A 267 -9.61 22.21 5.08
C ALA A 267 -10.21 22.39 3.66
N PRO A 268 -9.49 23.04 2.72
CA PRO A 268 -9.95 23.28 1.35
C PRO A 268 -9.84 22.03 0.46
N LEU A 269 -10.37 20.89 0.94
CA LEU A 269 -10.45 19.65 0.17
C LEU A 269 -11.74 19.61 -0.68
N GLY A 270 -11.63 19.03 -1.86
CA GLY A 270 -12.73 18.83 -2.80
C GLY A 270 -12.87 17.38 -3.27
N PRO A 271 -13.78 17.12 -4.22
CA PRO A 271 -14.01 15.77 -4.74
C PRO A 271 -12.74 15.03 -5.22
N PRO A 272 -11.81 15.66 -5.97
CA PRO A 272 -10.58 14.99 -6.40
C PRO A 272 -9.69 14.54 -5.23
N ASP A 273 -9.70 15.29 -4.13
CA ASP A 273 -8.90 15.03 -2.95
C ASP A 273 -9.43 13.79 -2.20
N TYR A 274 -10.74 13.73 -1.97
CA TYR A 274 -11.38 12.56 -1.34
C TYR A 274 -11.23 11.30 -2.18
N LEU A 275 -11.32 11.43 -3.51
CA LEU A 275 -11.10 10.30 -4.42
C LEU A 275 -9.65 9.82 -4.38
N ALA A 276 -8.68 10.73 -4.32
CA ALA A 276 -7.27 10.38 -4.16
C ALA A 276 -7.04 9.64 -2.83
N ILE A 277 -7.63 10.11 -1.72
CA ILE A 277 -7.56 9.41 -0.43
C ILE A 277 -8.14 8.00 -0.55
N ALA A 278 -9.35 7.88 -1.09
CA ALA A 278 -10.07 6.60 -1.21
C ALA A 278 -9.33 5.57 -2.09
N ARG A 279 -8.57 6.04 -3.10
CA ARG A 279 -7.78 5.18 -4.00
C ARG A 279 -6.44 4.74 -3.41
N ASN A 280 -5.81 5.60 -2.62
CA ASN A 280 -4.50 5.31 -2.03
C ASN A 280 -4.62 4.55 -0.70
N TYR A 281 -5.74 4.71 0.00
CA TYR A 281 -5.99 4.12 1.31
C TYR A 281 -7.26 3.26 1.30
N SER A 282 -7.08 2.05 1.78
CA SER A 282 -8.15 1.06 1.94
C SER A 282 -9.05 1.30 3.14
N THR A 283 -8.53 1.98 4.17
CA THR A 283 -9.22 2.25 5.43
C THR A 283 -8.92 3.68 5.84
N LEU A 284 -9.96 4.46 6.05
CA LEU A 284 -9.86 5.82 6.54
C LEU A 284 -10.26 5.84 8.02
N PHE A 285 -9.41 6.43 8.85
CA PHE A 285 -9.67 6.74 10.25
C PHE A 285 -10.05 8.21 10.38
N VAL A 286 -11.24 8.49 10.89
CA VAL A 286 -11.74 9.86 11.10
C VAL A 286 -12.02 10.10 12.58
N THR A 287 -11.25 10.99 13.20
CA THR A 287 -11.38 11.30 14.63
C THR A 287 -12.28 12.51 14.85
N GLY A 288 -13.10 12.46 15.90
CA GLY A 288 -13.78 13.64 16.43
C GLY A 288 -14.88 14.21 15.54
N ILE A 289 -15.68 13.37 14.87
CA ILE A 289 -16.83 13.83 14.08
C ILE A 289 -17.84 14.53 15.02
N PRO A 290 -18.11 15.83 14.85
CA PRO A 290 -19.02 16.57 15.72
C PRO A 290 -20.48 16.34 15.31
N ALA A 291 -21.41 16.78 16.17
CA ALA A 291 -22.79 17.00 15.72
C ALA A 291 -22.83 18.24 14.81
N ILE A 292 -23.07 18.03 13.52
CA ILE A 292 -23.14 19.09 12.51
C ILE A 292 -24.41 19.90 12.74
N LYS A 293 -24.24 21.20 13.00
CA LYS A 293 -25.32 22.14 13.25
C LYS A 293 -26.00 22.53 11.93
N ALA A 294 -27.28 22.92 12.00
CA ALA A 294 -28.07 23.28 10.81
C ALA A 294 -27.52 24.48 10.02
N ASN A 295 -26.70 25.34 10.64
CA ASN A 295 -26.03 26.47 9.99
C ASN A 295 -24.70 26.07 9.31
N GLN A 296 -24.18 24.86 9.52
CA GLN A 296 -22.94 24.34 8.93
C GLN A 296 -23.19 23.61 7.62
N ARG A 297 -23.79 24.31 6.65
CA ARG A 297 -24.26 23.72 5.38
C ARG A 297 -23.11 23.23 4.51
N ASN A 298 -21.97 23.92 4.52
CA ASN A 298 -20.83 23.56 3.67
C ASN A 298 -20.13 22.31 4.20
N GLU A 299 -19.99 22.23 5.52
CA GLU A 299 -19.43 21.09 6.24
C GLU A 299 -20.30 19.85 6.07
N ALA A 300 -21.62 20.01 6.18
CA ALA A 300 -22.58 18.93 5.89
C ALA A 300 -22.40 18.39 4.46
N LYS A 301 -22.34 19.28 3.45
CA LYS A 301 -22.16 18.88 2.04
C LYS A 301 -20.82 18.18 1.79
N ARG A 302 -19.73 18.70 2.36
CA ARG A 302 -18.40 18.08 2.26
C ARG A 302 -18.36 16.72 2.95
N PHE A 303 -19.00 16.58 4.10
CA PHE A 303 -19.09 15.29 4.79
C PHE A 303 -19.89 14.28 3.99
N VAL A 304 -21.05 14.67 3.43
CA VAL A 304 -21.83 13.81 2.51
C VAL A 304 -20.97 13.37 1.33
N LEU A 305 -20.27 14.31 0.68
CA LEU A 305 -19.40 14.01 -0.45
C LEU A 305 -18.26 13.05 -0.08
N LEU A 306 -17.63 13.23 1.08
CA LEU A 306 -16.61 12.32 1.59
C LEU A 306 -17.18 10.91 1.74
N ILE A 307 -18.29 10.75 2.47
CA ILE A 307 -18.89 9.42 2.70
C ILE A 307 -19.30 8.77 1.39
N ASP A 308 -19.89 9.52 0.47
CA ASP A 308 -20.28 9.04 -0.85
C ASP A 308 -19.07 8.53 -1.63
N THR A 309 -17.97 9.28 -1.61
CA THR A 309 -16.73 8.89 -2.30
C THR A 309 -16.11 7.63 -1.70
N LEU A 310 -16.07 7.52 -0.37
CA LEU A 310 -15.55 6.33 0.33
C LEU A 310 -16.42 5.11 0.06
N TYR A 311 -17.74 5.28 0.09
CA TYR A 311 -18.69 4.22 -0.18
C TYR A 311 -18.54 3.71 -1.62
N ASP A 312 -18.54 4.61 -2.61
CA ASP A 312 -18.45 4.21 -4.02
C ASP A 312 -17.08 3.57 -4.35
N ALA A 313 -16.02 3.92 -3.62
CA ALA A 313 -14.70 3.31 -3.73
C ALA A 313 -14.54 1.99 -2.94
N GLY A 314 -15.52 1.60 -2.11
CA GLY A 314 -15.40 0.46 -1.21
C GLY A 314 -14.38 0.66 -0.08
N THR A 315 -14.03 1.90 0.23
CA THR A 315 -13.09 2.24 1.30
C THR A 315 -13.76 2.02 2.66
N ARG A 316 -13.03 1.40 3.58
CA ARG A 316 -13.50 1.17 4.96
C ARG A 316 -13.38 2.44 5.78
N LEU A 317 -14.29 2.63 6.75
CA LEU A 317 -14.30 3.80 7.62
C LEU A 317 -14.30 3.38 9.08
N ALA A 318 -13.24 3.76 9.80
CA ALA A 318 -13.17 3.71 11.25
C ALA A 318 -13.30 5.13 11.82
N ALA A 319 -14.21 5.40 12.75
CA ALA A 319 -14.43 6.76 13.22
C ALA A 319 -14.86 6.88 14.68
N THR A 320 -14.57 8.04 15.28
CA THR A 320 -15.22 8.49 16.53
C THR A 320 -16.17 9.64 16.21
N SER A 321 -17.39 9.58 16.76
CA SER A 321 -18.46 10.55 16.48
C SER A 321 -19.21 10.95 17.74
N ALA A 322 -19.63 12.21 17.82
CA ALA A 322 -20.43 12.75 18.92
C ALA A 322 -21.84 12.17 18.95
N LYS A 323 -22.34 11.69 17.81
CA LYS A 323 -23.69 11.17 17.60
C LYS A 323 -23.66 9.96 16.66
N GLU A 324 -24.65 9.09 16.83
CA GLU A 324 -24.96 8.01 15.90
C GLU A 324 -25.23 8.56 14.49
N PRO A 325 -25.00 7.77 13.41
CA PRO A 325 -25.16 8.22 12.02
C PRO A 325 -26.43 9.03 11.73
N GLU A 326 -27.58 8.59 12.26
CA GLU A 326 -28.88 9.25 12.05
C GLU A 326 -29.00 10.61 12.74
N ALA A 327 -28.17 10.86 13.76
CA ALA A 327 -28.23 12.04 14.62
C ALA A 327 -27.02 12.97 14.45
N ILE A 328 -26.09 12.69 13.53
CA ILE A 328 -24.94 13.58 13.25
C ILE A 328 -25.41 14.94 12.77
N HIS A 329 -26.45 14.99 11.93
CA HIS A 329 -27.01 16.25 11.43
C HIS A 329 -28.36 16.57 12.08
N GLY A 330 -28.42 17.68 12.83
CA GLY A 330 -29.55 18.07 13.68
C GLY A 330 -30.87 18.49 12.98
N GLY A 331 -31.08 18.11 11.71
CA GLY A 331 -32.25 18.48 10.92
C GLY A 331 -32.13 19.80 10.13
N GLY A 332 -33.03 20.02 9.16
CA GLY A 332 -33.01 21.16 8.22
C GLY A 332 -33.43 20.76 6.79
N PRO A 333 -33.37 21.68 5.80
CA PRO A 333 -33.83 21.43 4.43
C PRO A 333 -33.08 20.29 3.69
N HIS A 334 -31.94 19.83 4.21
CA HIS A 334 -31.14 18.72 3.67
C HIS A 334 -31.29 17.40 4.43
N LYS A 335 -32.31 17.26 5.29
CA LYS A 335 -32.52 16.06 6.12
C LYS A 335 -32.62 14.76 5.30
N PHE A 336 -33.15 14.83 4.08
CA PHE A 336 -33.26 13.68 3.18
C PHE A 336 -31.90 13.24 2.59
N GLU A 337 -31.04 14.17 2.19
CA GLU A 337 -29.70 13.85 1.68
C GLU A 337 -28.86 13.18 2.79
N PHE A 338 -28.97 13.69 4.02
CA PHE A 338 -28.25 13.13 5.16
C PHE A 338 -28.76 11.76 5.59
N ALA A 339 -30.05 11.44 5.38
CA ALA A 339 -30.59 10.12 5.67
C ALA A 339 -29.92 9.03 4.81
N ARG A 340 -29.64 9.32 3.54
CA ARG A 340 -28.86 8.42 2.66
C ARG A 340 -27.45 8.22 3.19
N THR A 341 -26.79 9.30 3.60
CA THR A 341 -25.44 9.23 4.19
C THR A 341 -25.43 8.41 5.48
N ALA A 342 -26.44 8.57 6.35
CA ALA A 342 -26.58 7.75 7.56
C ALA A 342 -26.74 6.26 7.23
N SER A 343 -27.56 5.93 6.22
CA SER A 343 -27.70 4.54 5.75
C SER A 343 -26.39 3.97 5.21
N ARG A 344 -25.62 4.73 4.43
CA ARG A 344 -24.29 4.32 3.96
C ARG A 344 -23.33 4.09 5.11
N LEU A 345 -23.30 4.99 6.10
CA LEU A 345 -22.49 4.82 7.30
C LEU A 345 -22.84 3.55 8.09
N ARG A 346 -24.14 3.19 8.17
CA ARG A 346 -24.58 1.92 8.78
C ARG A 346 -24.09 0.72 8.00
N GLU A 347 -24.24 0.74 6.67
CA GLU A 347 -23.77 -0.35 5.82
C GLU A 347 -22.26 -0.51 5.87
N MET A 348 -21.51 0.58 5.93
CA MET A 348 -20.05 0.58 6.08
C MET A 348 -19.58 0.02 7.43
N GLN A 349 -20.46 -0.10 8.43
CA GLN A 349 -20.18 -0.81 9.69
C GLN A 349 -20.42 -2.33 9.57
N SER A 350 -21.08 -2.80 8.51
CA SER A 350 -21.44 -4.21 8.38
C SER A 350 -20.23 -5.12 8.20
N ALA A 351 -20.34 -6.36 8.67
CA ALA A 351 -19.31 -7.38 8.47
C ALA A 351 -19.10 -7.71 6.97
N SER A 352 -20.13 -7.57 6.14
CA SER A 352 -20.01 -7.71 4.69
C SER A 352 -19.10 -6.65 4.07
N TRP A 353 -19.13 -5.42 4.58
CA TRP A 353 -18.28 -4.32 4.11
C TRP A 353 -16.80 -4.53 4.46
N TRP A 354 -16.54 -4.98 5.67
CA TRP A 354 -15.17 -5.21 6.14
C TRP A 354 -14.59 -6.55 5.67
N GLY A 355 -15.44 -7.52 5.31
CA GLY A 355 -15.06 -8.85 4.81
C GLY A 355 -15.61 -9.97 5.71
N LYS A 356 -16.30 -10.95 5.11
CA LYS A 356 -17.02 -12.04 5.82
C LYS A 356 -16.12 -12.84 6.79
N LYS A 357 -16.29 -12.61 8.10
CA LYS A 357 -16.76 -13.59 9.12
C LYS A 357 -16.52 -13.03 10.52
N ILE A 358 -17.58 -12.53 11.13
CA ILE A 358 -17.67 -12.41 12.58
C ILE A 358 -18.77 -13.37 12.99
N VAL A 359 -18.49 -14.17 14.00
CA VAL A 359 -19.53 -14.93 14.67
C VAL A 359 -20.42 -13.91 15.36
N GLU A 360 -21.68 -13.82 14.94
CA GLU A 360 -22.70 -13.13 15.72
C GLU A 360 -22.71 -13.75 17.12
N THR A 361 -22.41 -12.94 18.12
CA THR A 361 -22.67 -13.25 19.53
C THR A 361 -23.48 -12.12 20.10
#